data_AF-A0A5D2QLD8-F1
#
_entry.id   AF-A0A5D2QLD8-F1
#
_cell.length_a   1.000
_cell.length_b   1.000
_cell.length_c   1.000
_cell.angle_alpha   90.00
_cell.angle_beta   90.00
_cell.angle_gamma   90.00
#
_symmetry.space_group_name_H-M   'P 1'
#
loop_
_entity.id
_entity.type
_entity.pdbx_description
1 polymer ?
#
loop_
_entity_poly.entity_id
_entity_poly.type
_entity_poly.pdbx_seq_one_letter_code
_entity_poly.pdbx_strand_id
1 'polypeptide(L)'
;MVILFLFSILKKQPSNAAIYYPRPLSKRHPITFPPFSLRRFIPSFSWIPRAFRVTEDEILQTNGLDALVVIRLFKFGINFFTVCSSVGLLILLPINFGGQPASSDSYRSMDSCTISNIKTGSNMLWVHFMCLWFISLYGLHLLYREYSEILVKRIQQVRNLRHRPDQFTTLVREIPVCGEHKARGCCVDHFFSKHHPYSYHSYKMLYDGKDIEDLSKQARYVYEKVQGLRKKCEGKKHGKESDECRDDLLKITGLEEKLEELS
;
A
#
# COMPACT_ATOMS: atom_id res chain seq x y z
N MET A 1 -15.03 -17.08 3.65
CA MET A 1 -16.44 -16.60 3.61
C MET A 1 -16.82 -15.75 4.82
N VAL A 2 -16.58 -16.21 6.06
CA VAL A 2 -16.88 -15.46 7.29
C VAL A 2 -16.30 -14.03 7.29
N ILE A 3 -15.04 -13.86 6.86
CA ILE A 3 -14.37 -12.54 6.82
C ILE A 3 -15.09 -11.56 5.88
N LEU A 4 -15.57 -12.02 4.71
CA LEU A 4 -16.28 -11.16 3.76
C LEU A 4 -17.63 -10.72 4.30
N PHE A 5 -18.30 -11.58 5.06
CA PHE A 5 -19.54 -11.26 5.75
C PHE A 5 -19.31 -10.25 6.87
N LEU A 6 -18.31 -10.48 7.73
CA LEU A 6 -17.91 -9.54 8.78
C LEU A 6 -17.57 -8.18 8.18
N PHE A 7 -16.70 -8.13 7.17
CA PHE A 7 -16.37 -6.89 6.46
C PHE A 7 -17.62 -6.16 5.96
N SER A 8 -18.54 -6.89 5.31
CA SER A 8 -19.77 -6.28 4.79
C SER A 8 -20.68 -5.72 5.88
N ILE A 9 -20.68 -6.28 7.09
CA ILE A 9 -21.50 -5.81 8.20
C ILE A 9 -20.79 -4.63 8.90
N LEU A 10 -19.50 -4.79 9.24
CA LEU A 10 -18.73 -3.78 9.96
C LEU A 10 -18.62 -2.47 9.19
N LYS A 11 -18.45 -2.52 7.85
CA LYS A 11 -18.37 -1.34 6.98
C LYS A 11 -19.65 -0.49 6.98
N LYS A 12 -20.81 -1.07 7.30
CA LYS A 12 -22.09 -0.37 7.34
C LYS A 12 -22.39 0.31 8.68
N GLN A 13 -21.59 0.03 9.72
CA GLN A 13 -21.80 0.61 11.05
C GLN A 13 -21.14 2.00 11.14
N PRO A 14 -21.85 3.04 11.60
CA PRO A 14 -21.32 4.40 11.68
C PRO A 14 -20.18 4.52 12.70
N SER A 15 -20.18 3.71 13.76
CA SER A 15 -19.09 3.65 14.74
C SER A 15 -17.73 3.31 14.10
N ASN A 16 -17.73 2.48 13.06
CA ASN A 16 -16.51 2.06 12.36
C ASN A 16 -16.15 2.98 11.18
N ALA A 17 -16.85 4.11 11.01
CA ALA A 17 -16.63 5.01 9.87
C ALA A 17 -15.18 5.51 9.79
N ALA A 18 -14.58 5.82 10.93
CA ALA A 18 -13.20 6.27 11.05
C ALA A 18 -12.18 5.27 10.47
N ILE A 19 -12.47 3.97 10.57
CA ILE A 19 -11.57 2.88 10.15
C ILE A 19 -11.75 2.56 8.66
N TYR A 20 -13.00 2.44 8.20
CA TYR A 20 -13.28 2.01 6.82
C TYR A 20 -13.32 3.16 5.80
N TYR A 21 -13.55 4.39 6.25
CA TYR A 21 -13.61 5.58 5.41
C TYR A 21 -12.72 6.72 5.91
N PRO A 22 -11.43 6.46 6.25
CA PRO A 22 -10.54 7.49 6.77
C PRO A 22 -10.32 8.61 5.75
N ARG A 23 -10.29 8.26 4.46
CA ARG A 23 -9.99 9.22 3.38
C ARG A 23 -11.14 10.18 3.07
N PRO A 24 -12.40 9.74 2.90
CA PRO A 24 -13.52 10.67 2.83
C PRO A 24 -13.62 11.58 4.05
N LEU A 25 -13.37 11.05 5.26
CA LEU A 25 -13.37 11.86 6.49
C LEU A 25 -12.24 12.91 6.49
N SER A 26 -11.04 12.53 6.07
CA SER A 26 -9.92 13.47 5.89
C SER A 26 -10.25 14.57 4.87
N LYS A 27 -10.94 14.23 3.79
CA LYS A 27 -11.41 15.18 2.77
C LYS A 27 -12.74 15.89 3.14
N ARG A 28 -13.21 15.75 4.39
CA ARG A 28 -14.49 16.27 4.91
C ARG A 28 -15.69 16.01 3.99
N HIS A 29 -15.68 14.88 3.28
CA HIS A 29 -16.80 14.46 2.45
C HIS A 29 -17.92 13.88 3.32
N PRO A 30 -19.19 14.27 3.09
CA PRO A 30 -20.30 13.73 3.87
C PRO A 30 -20.49 12.25 3.55
N ILE A 31 -20.43 11.39 4.58
CA ILE A 31 -20.71 9.96 4.45
C ILE A 31 -22.15 9.72 4.88
N THR A 32 -23.00 9.37 3.91
CA THR A 32 -24.37 8.96 4.20
C THR A 32 -24.41 7.49 4.60
N PHE A 33 -24.74 7.22 5.85
CA PHE A 33 -25.02 5.87 6.32
C PHE A 33 -26.51 5.55 6.11
N PRO A 34 -26.87 4.32 5.68
CA PRO A 34 -28.26 3.91 5.63
C PRO A 34 -28.88 3.99 7.03
N PRO A 35 -30.19 4.31 7.16
CA PRO A 35 -30.85 4.39 8.46
C PRO A 35 -30.72 3.07 9.24
N PHE A 36 -30.80 3.16 10.57
CA PHE A 36 -30.76 1.98 11.45
C PHE A 36 -31.90 1.02 11.04
N SER A 37 -31.52 -0.13 10.49
CA SER A 37 -32.45 -1.17 10.05
C SER A 37 -31.77 -2.53 10.17
N LEU A 38 -32.54 -3.60 10.41
CA LEU A 38 -32.03 -4.97 10.47
C LEU A 38 -31.31 -5.38 9.16
N ARG A 39 -31.65 -4.74 8.04
CA ARG A 39 -30.95 -4.86 6.75
C ARG A 39 -29.46 -4.46 6.80
N ARG A 40 -29.03 -3.73 7.83
CA ARG A 40 -27.61 -3.39 8.04
C ARG A 40 -26.76 -4.62 8.38
N PHE A 41 -27.33 -5.59 9.09
CA PHE A 41 -26.64 -6.83 9.49
C PHE A 41 -26.69 -7.91 8.41
N ILE A 42 -27.46 -7.70 7.34
CA ILE A 42 -27.47 -8.60 6.18
C ILE A 42 -26.21 -8.32 5.36
N PRO A 43 -25.36 -9.34 5.08
CA PRO A 43 -24.21 -9.16 4.21
C PRO A 43 -24.64 -8.79 2.79
N SER A 44 -23.92 -7.84 2.18
CA SER A 44 -24.14 -7.40 0.81
C SER A 44 -22.84 -7.43 0.04
N PHE A 45 -22.84 -8.13 -1.10
CA PHE A 45 -21.71 -8.17 -2.03
C PHE A 45 -21.74 -7.05 -3.07
N SER A 46 -22.64 -6.07 -2.93
CA SER A 46 -22.79 -4.95 -3.87
C SER A 46 -21.54 -4.07 -4.02
N TRP A 47 -20.61 -4.13 -3.05
CA TRP A 47 -19.35 -3.41 -3.11
C TRP A 47 -18.34 -4.05 -4.08
N ILE A 48 -18.43 -5.36 -4.33
CA ILE A 48 -17.51 -6.08 -5.24
C ILE A 48 -17.66 -5.58 -6.68
N PRO A 49 -18.85 -5.62 -7.33
CA PRO A 49 -18.98 -5.13 -8.70
C PRO A 49 -18.73 -3.62 -8.78
N ARG A 50 -18.98 -2.87 -7.70
CA ARG A 50 -18.62 -1.45 -7.63
C ARG A 50 -17.10 -1.24 -7.68
N ALA A 51 -16.33 -2.07 -6.98
CA ALA A 51 -14.86 -2.00 -6.99
C ALA A 51 -14.29 -2.29 -8.39
N PHE A 52 -14.90 -3.20 -9.14
CA PHE A 52 -14.50 -3.50 -10.53
C PHE A 52 -14.90 -2.42 -11.54
N ARG A 53 -15.87 -1.55 -11.23
CA ARG A 53 -16.33 -0.46 -12.11
C ARG A 53 -15.44 0.79 -12.06
N VAL A 54 -14.52 0.89 -11.10
CA VAL A 54 -13.67 2.07 -10.93
C VAL A 54 -12.73 2.18 -12.13
N THR A 55 -12.72 3.36 -12.77
CA THR A 55 -11.89 3.60 -13.95
C THR A 55 -10.43 3.85 -13.56
N GLU A 56 -9.53 3.60 -14.50
CA GLU A 56 -8.10 3.79 -14.27
C GLU A 56 -7.74 5.26 -14.05
N ASP A 57 -8.45 6.17 -14.71
CA ASP A 57 -8.26 7.61 -14.56
C ASP A 57 -8.72 8.07 -13.17
N GLU A 58 -9.83 7.53 -12.66
CA GLU A 58 -10.28 7.78 -11.30
C GLU A 58 -9.25 7.28 -10.28
N ILE A 59 -8.67 6.09 -10.48
CA ILE A 59 -7.60 5.56 -9.63
C ILE A 59 -6.37 6.47 -9.68
N LEU A 60 -5.94 6.91 -10.88
CA LEU A 60 -4.76 7.75 -11.04
C LEU A 60 -4.90 9.08 -10.30
N GLN A 61 -6.06 9.74 -10.42
CA GLN A 61 -6.31 11.03 -9.76
C GLN A 61 -6.48 10.87 -8.25
N THR A 62 -7.13 9.80 -7.79
CA THR A 62 -7.45 9.63 -6.38
C THR A 62 -6.30 8.98 -5.60
N ASN A 63 -5.65 7.96 -6.13
CA ASN A 63 -4.65 7.12 -5.45
C ASN A 63 -3.21 7.33 -5.95
N GLY A 64 -3.02 7.96 -7.10
CA GLY A 64 -1.71 8.14 -7.72
C GLY A 64 -1.28 6.97 -8.60
N LEU A 65 -0.12 7.12 -9.24
CA LEU A 65 0.39 6.15 -10.22
C LEU A 65 0.85 4.84 -9.60
N ASP A 66 1.43 4.86 -8.40
CA ASP A 66 1.89 3.64 -7.72
C ASP A 66 0.73 2.64 -7.50
N ALA A 67 -0.36 3.12 -6.93
CA ALA A 67 -1.58 2.33 -6.75
C ALA A 67 -2.16 1.83 -8.09
N LEU A 68 -2.11 2.67 -9.14
CA LEU A 68 -2.54 2.25 -10.48
C LEU A 68 -1.69 1.10 -11.03
N VAL A 69 -0.36 1.16 -10.87
CA VAL A 69 0.58 0.12 -11.31
C VAL A 69 0.28 -1.20 -10.59
N VAL A 70 0.05 -1.17 -9.28
CA VAL A 70 -0.31 -2.37 -8.50
C VAL A 70 -1.63 -2.98 -9.00
N ILE A 71 -2.67 -2.17 -9.22
CA ILE A 71 -3.96 -2.66 -9.73
C ILE A 71 -3.81 -3.26 -11.14
N ARG A 72 -3.02 -2.61 -12.00
CA ARG A 72 -2.72 -3.13 -13.33
C ARG A 72 -1.93 -4.44 -13.30
N LEU A 73 -0.99 -4.59 -12.37
CA LEU A 73 -0.29 -5.86 -12.15
C LEU A 73 -1.25 -7.01 -11.81
N PHE A 74 -2.27 -6.75 -10.98
CA PHE A 74 -3.30 -7.76 -10.70
C PHE A 74 -4.17 -8.07 -11.92
N LYS A 75 -4.60 -7.06 -12.69
CA LYS A 75 -5.34 -7.28 -13.95
C LYS A 75 -4.52 -8.08 -14.96
N PHE A 76 -3.23 -7.76 -15.09
CA PHE A 76 -2.27 -8.49 -15.90
C PHE A 76 -2.17 -9.94 -15.46
N GLY A 77 -1.98 -10.19 -14.16
CA GLY A 77 -1.90 -11.53 -13.60
C GLY A 77 -3.17 -12.35 -13.86
N ILE A 78 -4.35 -11.79 -13.58
CA ILE A 78 -5.63 -12.46 -13.85
C ILE A 78 -5.74 -12.85 -15.33
N ASN A 79 -5.42 -11.93 -16.25
CA ASN A 79 -5.47 -12.22 -17.70
C ASN A 79 -4.49 -13.32 -18.10
N PHE A 80 -3.22 -13.19 -17.69
CA PHE A 80 -2.17 -14.15 -18.00
C PHE A 80 -2.48 -15.55 -17.46
N PHE A 81 -2.85 -15.64 -16.17
CA PHE A 81 -3.21 -16.92 -15.56
C PHE A 81 -4.49 -17.52 -16.13
N THR A 82 -5.48 -16.72 -16.54
CA THR A 82 -6.69 -17.24 -17.19
C THR A 82 -6.34 -17.99 -18.49
N VAL A 83 -5.47 -17.40 -19.32
CA VAL A 83 -5.01 -18.06 -20.55
C VAL A 83 -4.17 -19.30 -20.22
N CYS A 84 -3.21 -19.21 -19.29
CA CYS A 84 -2.42 -20.36 -18.86
C CYS A 84 -3.29 -21.50 -18.33
N SER A 85 -4.30 -21.19 -17.50
CA SER A 85 -5.25 -22.17 -16.98
C SER A 85 -6.10 -22.78 -18.09
N SER A 86 -6.54 -22.01 -19.08
CA SER A 86 -7.28 -22.56 -20.23
C SER A 86 -6.42 -23.53 -21.05
N VAL A 87 -5.16 -23.19 -21.35
CA VAL A 87 -4.22 -24.06 -22.05
C VAL A 87 -3.92 -25.31 -21.21
N GLY A 88 -3.70 -25.13 -19.91
CA GLY A 88 -3.47 -26.24 -18.98
C GLY A 88 -4.64 -27.21 -18.91
N LEU A 89 -5.87 -26.71 -18.76
CA LEU A 89 -7.07 -27.55 -18.59
C LEU A 89 -7.57 -28.16 -19.91
N LEU A 90 -7.50 -27.43 -21.02
CA LEU A 90 -8.07 -27.87 -22.29
C LEU A 90 -7.09 -28.65 -23.17
N ILE A 91 -5.78 -28.44 -23.02
CA ILE A 91 -4.76 -29.05 -23.87
C ILE A 91 -3.88 -29.99 -23.06
N LEU A 92 -3.21 -29.48 -22.02
CA LEU A 92 -2.22 -30.28 -21.29
C LEU A 92 -2.87 -31.40 -20.47
N LEU A 93 -3.99 -31.13 -19.81
CA LEU A 93 -4.70 -32.11 -18.99
C LEU A 93 -5.16 -33.35 -19.78
N PRO A 94 -5.90 -33.25 -20.91
CA PRO A 94 -6.30 -34.43 -21.68
C PRO A 94 -5.10 -35.18 -22.27
N ILE A 95 -4.03 -34.48 -22.67
CA ILE A 95 -2.80 -35.10 -23.16
C ILE A 95 -2.12 -35.91 -22.07
N ASN A 96 -2.05 -35.37 -20.85
CA ASN A 96 -1.47 -36.07 -19.71
C ASN A 96 -2.26 -37.32 -19.36
N PHE A 97 -3.60 -37.28 -19.36
CA PHE A 97 -4.43 -38.46 -19.09
C PHE A 97 -4.36 -39.54 -20.19
N GLY A 98 -4.10 -39.16 -21.43
CA GLY A 98 -4.01 -40.10 -22.57
C GLY A 98 -2.85 -41.09 -22.52
N GLY A 99 -1.89 -40.93 -21.60
CA GLY A 99 -0.71 -41.80 -21.46
C GLY A 99 -0.94 -43.16 -20.80
N GLN A 100 -2.08 -43.38 -20.13
CA GLN A 100 -2.32 -44.56 -19.29
C GLN A 100 -3.05 -45.72 -19.98
N PRO A 101 -2.61 -46.98 -19.76
CA PRO A 101 -3.48 -48.15 -19.86
C PRO A 101 -4.40 -48.19 -18.62
N ALA A 102 -5.66 -48.58 -18.83
CA ALA A 102 -6.73 -48.56 -17.83
C ALA A 102 -6.47 -49.48 -16.61
N SER A 103 -5.73 -49.00 -15.60
CA SER A 103 -5.66 -49.63 -14.27
C SER A 103 -6.30 -48.73 -13.22
N SER A 104 -7.28 -49.26 -12.49
CA SER A 104 -8.20 -48.56 -11.60
C SER A 104 -7.55 -47.79 -10.44
N ASP A 105 -6.35 -48.18 -10.00
CA ASP A 105 -5.65 -47.53 -8.87
C ASP A 105 -4.95 -46.22 -9.25
N SER A 106 -4.77 -45.96 -10.54
CA SER A 106 -4.00 -44.84 -11.07
C SER A 106 -4.78 -43.51 -11.13
N TYR A 107 -6.12 -43.57 -11.15
CA TYR A 107 -6.98 -42.39 -11.21
C TYR A 107 -6.91 -41.51 -9.95
N ARG A 108 -6.38 -42.01 -8.84
CA ARG A 108 -6.27 -41.28 -7.58
C ARG A 108 -4.93 -40.59 -7.36
N SER A 109 -3.90 -40.85 -8.19
CA SER A 109 -2.60 -40.17 -8.04
C SER A 109 -2.56 -38.85 -8.81
N MET A 110 -2.03 -37.81 -8.17
CA MET A 110 -1.72 -36.52 -8.82
C MET A 110 -0.69 -36.66 -9.96
N ASP A 111 0.07 -37.75 -9.97
CA ASP A 111 1.08 -38.04 -11.00
C ASP A 111 0.45 -38.14 -12.40
N SER A 112 -0.80 -38.62 -12.48
CA SER A 112 -1.59 -38.75 -13.72
C SER A 112 -1.84 -37.42 -14.44
N CYS A 113 -1.75 -36.30 -13.72
CA CYS A 113 -1.94 -34.95 -14.27
C CYS A 113 -0.65 -34.29 -14.74
N THR A 114 0.50 -34.97 -14.65
CA THR A 114 1.82 -34.38 -14.90
C THR A 114 2.58 -35.10 -16.03
N ILE A 115 3.70 -34.51 -16.46
CA ILE A 115 4.56 -35.06 -17.52
C ILE A 115 5.09 -36.47 -17.17
N SER A 116 5.09 -36.88 -15.90
CA SER A 116 5.51 -38.24 -15.50
C SER A 116 4.62 -39.34 -16.07
N ASN A 117 3.39 -39.01 -16.49
CA ASN A 117 2.46 -39.98 -17.08
C ASN A 117 2.70 -40.25 -18.58
N ILE A 118 3.65 -39.54 -19.19
CA ILE A 118 3.90 -39.63 -20.64
C ILE A 118 4.99 -40.68 -20.91
N LYS A 119 4.71 -41.61 -21.84
CA LYS A 119 5.69 -42.64 -22.23
C LYS A 119 6.93 -42.02 -22.87
N THR A 120 8.11 -42.47 -22.41
CA THR A 120 9.41 -42.10 -22.95
C THR A 120 9.50 -42.39 -24.45
N GLY A 121 9.87 -41.39 -25.25
CA GLY A 121 9.94 -41.51 -26.72
C GLY A 121 8.67 -41.16 -27.48
N SER A 122 7.60 -40.71 -26.80
CA SER A 122 6.37 -40.27 -27.48
C SER A 122 6.46 -38.83 -28.02
N ASN A 123 5.77 -38.57 -29.13
CA ASN A 123 5.67 -37.22 -29.72
C ASN A 123 4.84 -36.25 -28.87
N MET A 124 4.23 -36.69 -27.76
CA MET A 124 3.39 -35.85 -26.89
C MET A 124 4.19 -34.75 -26.20
N LEU A 125 5.48 -34.97 -25.90
CA LEU A 125 6.34 -33.96 -25.29
C LEU A 125 6.52 -32.71 -26.18
N TRP A 126 6.45 -32.87 -27.51
CA TRP A 126 6.47 -31.73 -28.43
C TRP A 126 5.30 -30.79 -28.23
N VAL A 127 4.12 -31.30 -27.83
CA VAL A 127 2.97 -30.45 -27.53
C VAL A 127 3.22 -29.62 -26.27
N HIS A 128 3.82 -30.19 -25.23
CA HIS A 128 4.25 -29.44 -24.04
C HIS A 128 5.22 -28.32 -24.39
N PHE A 129 6.20 -28.62 -25.25
CA PHE A 129 7.17 -27.64 -25.72
C PHE A 129 6.51 -26.49 -26.48
N MET A 130 5.58 -26.79 -27.40
CA MET A 130 4.83 -25.78 -28.14
C MET A 130 3.94 -24.94 -27.23
N CYS A 131 3.25 -25.56 -26.26
CA CYS A 131 2.46 -24.84 -25.26
C CYS A 131 3.32 -23.92 -24.40
N LEU A 132 4.52 -24.35 -24.00
CA LEU A 132 5.46 -23.52 -23.24
C LEU A 132 5.90 -22.30 -24.06
N TRP A 133 6.26 -22.50 -25.32
CA TRP A 133 6.61 -21.42 -26.23
C TRP A 133 5.46 -20.43 -26.41
N PHE A 134 4.24 -20.94 -26.62
CA PHE A 134 3.04 -20.12 -26.73
C PHE A 134 2.79 -19.28 -25.47
N ILE A 135 2.81 -19.88 -24.28
CA ILE A 135 2.60 -19.18 -23.01
C ILE A 135 3.70 -18.14 -22.79
N SER A 136 4.96 -18.47 -23.11
CA SER A 136 6.10 -17.56 -22.94
C SER A 136 6.00 -16.35 -23.86
N LEU A 137 5.73 -16.56 -25.15
CA LEU A 137 5.54 -15.47 -26.12
C LEU A 137 4.32 -14.62 -25.79
N TYR A 138 3.22 -15.24 -25.37
CA TYR A 138 2.02 -14.53 -24.93
C TYR A 138 2.29 -13.66 -23.70
N GLY A 139 3.00 -14.22 -22.71
CA GLY A 139 3.44 -13.48 -21.52
C GLY A 139 4.31 -12.28 -21.86
N LEU A 140 5.31 -12.47 -22.75
CA LEU A 140 6.18 -11.39 -23.19
C LEU A 140 5.42 -10.30 -23.96
N HIS A 141 4.52 -10.69 -24.85
CA HIS A 141 3.67 -9.76 -25.59
C HIS A 141 2.78 -8.93 -24.64
N LEU A 142 2.13 -9.59 -23.68
CA LEU A 142 1.27 -8.91 -22.71
C LEU A 142 2.09 -7.98 -21.79
N LEU A 143 3.28 -8.42 -21.37
CA LEU A 143 4.20 -7.62 -20.55
C LEU A 143 4.68 -6.38 -21.31
N TYR A 144 5.06 -6.53 -22.58
CA TYR A 144 5.47 -5.43 -23.44
C TYR A 144 4.36 -4.38 -23.59
N ARG A 145 3.12 -4.84 -23.80
CA ARG A 145 1.95 -3.94 -23.90
C ARG A 145 1.75 -3.15 -22.61
N GLU A 146 1.72 -3.82 -21.45
CA GLU A 146 1.52 -3.16 -20.16
C GLU A 146 2.68 -2.21 -19.82
N TYR A 147 3.92 -2.60 -20.14
CA TYR A 147 5.09 -1.75 -19.93
C TYR A 147 4.99 -0.46 -20.74
N SER A 148 4.63 -0.55 -22.02
CA SER A 148 4.46 0.62 -22.89
C SER A 148 3.38 1.57 -22.36
N GLU A 149 2.24 1.04 -21.89
CA GLU A 149 1.16 1.86 -21.34
C GLU A 149 1.58 2.56 -20.03
N ILE A 150 2.25 1.85 -19.12
CA ILE A 150 2.75 2.42 -17.86
C ILE A 150 3.81 3.48 -18.14
N LEU A 151 4.68 3.26 -19.12
CA LEU A 151 5.72 4.21 -19.52
C LEU A 151 5.10 5.54 -19.96
N VAL A 152 4.08 5.53 -20.80
CA VAL A 152 3.37 6.75 -21.25
C VAL A 152 2.77 7.50 -20.05
N LYS A 153 2.08 6.79 -19.14
CA LYS A 153 1.50 7.40 -17.94
C LYS A 153 2.56 7.98 -17.01
N ARG A 154 3.70 7.30 -16.86
CA ARG A 154 4.84 7.78 -16.06
C ARG A 154 5.44 9.06 -16.66
N ILE A 155 5.64 9.11 -17.98
CA ILE A 155 6.16 10.29 -18.67
C ILE A 155 5.20 11.47 -18.48
N GLN A 156 3.90 11.27 -18.65
CA GLN A 156 2.89 12.30 -18.40
C GLN A 156 2.92 12.79 -16.95
N GLN A 157 3.05 11.90 -15.98
CA GLN A 157 3.16 12.29 -14.58
C GLN A 157 4.41 13.13 -14.31
N VAL A 158 5.58 12.70 -14.80
CA VAL A 158 6.83 13.47 -14.62
C VAL A 158 6.69 14.88 -15.19
N ARG A 159 6.04 15.01 -16.36
CA ARG A 159 5.74 16.31 -16.97
C ARG A 159 4.80 17.15 -16.12
N ASN A 160 3.75 16.57 -15.56
CA ASN A 160 2.79 17.29 -14.71
C ASN A 160 3.43 17.74 -13.38
N LEU A 161 4.41 17.00 -12.89
CA LEU A 161 5.14 17.31 -11.67
C LEU A 161 6.30 18.31 -11.88
N ARG A 162 6.53 18.80 -13.11
CA ARG A 162 7.70 19.63 -13.47
C ARG A 162 7.93 20.85 -12.59
N HIS A 163 6.85 21.41 -12.05
CA HIS A 163 6.89 22.65 -11.26
C HIS A 163 7.01 22.40 -9.75
N ARG A 164 7.04 21.14 -9.30
CA ARG A 164 7.17 20.87 -7.88
C ARG A 164 8.60 21.11 -7.39
N PRO A 165 8.77 21.66 -6.17
CA PRO A 165 10.09 21.97 -5.61
C PRO A 165 10.96 20.72 -5.34
N ASP A 166 10.33 19.55 -5.21
CA ASP A 166 11.00 18.26 -5.05
C ASP A 166 11.89 17.90 -6.26
N GLN A 167 11.53 18.37 -7.47
CA GLN A 167 12.32 18.13 -8.68
C GLN A 167 13.61 18.96 -8.76
N PHE A 168 13.70 20.06 -8.00
CA PHE A 168 14.86 20.95 -7.98
C PHE A 168 15.78 20.68 -6.78
N THR A 169 15.46 19.69 -5.95
CA THR A 169 16.21 19.37 -4.74
C THR A 169 17.04 18.11 -4.96
N THR A 170 18.36 18.23 -4.82
CA THR A 170 19.28 17.08 -4.93
C THR A 170 19.80 16.67 -3.56
N LEU A 171 19.71 15.38 -3.24
CA LEU A 171 20.30 14.84 -2.02
C LEU A 171 21.79 14.56 -2.25
N VAL A 172 22.65 15.28 -1.53
CA VAL A 172 24.10 15.06 -1.52
C VAL A 172 24.47 14.29 -0.26
N ARG A 173 25.28 13.24 -0.42
CA ARG A 173 25.76 12.39 0.68
C ARG A 173 27.28 12.46 0.77
N GLU A 174 27.83 12.01 1.90
CA GLU A 174 29.28 11.87 2.11
C GLU A 174 30.07 13.18 1.98
N ILE A 175 29.54 14.24 2.60
CA ILE A 175 30.15 15.57 2.57
C ILE A 175 31.38 15.61 3.50
N PRO A 176 32.57 16.00 3.00
CA PRO A 176 33.76 16.13 3.82
C PRO A 176 33.64 17.31 4.81
N VAL A 177 34.41 17.24 5.90
CA VAL A 177 34.46 18.32 6.89
C VAL A 177 35.43 19.40 6.41
N CYS A 178 35.02 20.68 6.48
CA CYS A 178 35.90 21.80 6.17
C CYS A 178 37.04 21.89 7.19
N GLY A 179 38.30 21.98 6.72
CA GLY A 179 39.46 22.11 7.60
C GLY A 179 39.51 23.42 8.40
N GLU A 180 39.03 24.52 7.81
CA GLU A 180 39.08 25.86 8.43
C GLU A 180 37.93 26.09 9.41
N HIS A 181 36.70 25.82 8.98
CA HIS A 181 35.48 26.11 9.75
C HIS A 181 34.96 24.94 10.57
N LYS A 182 35.59 23.74 10.47
CA LYS A 182 35.14 22.47 11.09
C LYS A 182 33.67 22.10 10.83
N ALA A 183 33.04 22.76 9.86
CA ALA A 183 31.64 22.59 9.51
C ALA A 183 31.50 22.02 8.11
N ARG A 184 30.50 21.16 7.90
CA ARG A 184 30.20 20.59 6.57
C ARG A 184 29.49 21.59 5.65
N GLY A 185 28.77 22.57 6.23
CA GLY A 185 27.95 23.56 5.50
C GLY A 185 28.75 24.41 4.53
N CYS A 186 29.88 24.93 5.01
CA CYS A 186 30.76 25.79 4.22
C CYS A 186 31.28 25.09 2.95
N CYS A 187 31.66 23.81 3.04
CA CYS A 187 32.12 23.04 1.87
C CYS A 187 31.04 22.91 0.79
N VAL A 188 29.78 22.69 1.17
CA VAL A 188 28.67 22.58 0.22
C VAL A 188 28.44 23.91 -0.47
N ASP A 189 28.31 24.98 0.32
CA ASP A 189 28.02 26.30 -0.21
C ASP A 189 29.12 26.78 -1.17
N HIS A 190 30.40 26.63 -0.79
CA HIS A 190 31.53 26.98 -1.64
C HIS A 190 31.63 26.09 -2.90
N PHE A 191 31.38 24.78 -2.80
CA PHE A 191 31.45 23.89 -3.96
C PHE A 191 30.36 24.22 -4.99
N PHE A 192 29.11 24.37 -4.55
CA PHE A 192 27.99 24.60 -5.46
C PHE A 192 27.95 26.04 -5.99
N SER A 193 28.31 27.05 -5.20
CA SER A 193 28.45 28.42 -5.70
C SER A 193 29.54 28.54 -6.76
N LYS A 194 30.65 27.80 -6.61
CA LYS A 194 31.76 27.81 -7.58
C LYS A 194 31.45 27.03 -8.86
N HIS A 195 30.90 25.82 -8.78
CA HIS A 195 30.69 24.95 -9.94
C HIS A 195 29.33 25.15 -10.63
N HIS A 196 28.33 25.65 -9.89
CA HIS A 196 26.95 25.79 -10.35
C HIS A 196 26.36 27.18 -10.03
N PRO A 197 27.00 28.29 -10.43
CA PRO A 197 26.65 29.64 -9.98
C PRO A 197 25.25 30.10 -10.38
N TYR A 198 24.73 29.62 -11.52
CA TYR A 198 23.42 30.05 -12.04
C TYR A 198 22.25 29.15 -11.62
N SER A 199 22.52 27.93 -11.14
CA SER A 199 21.48 26.95 -10.78
C SER A 199 21.41 26.68 -9.28
N TYR A 200 22.44 27.02 -8.52
CA TYR A 200 22.47 26.87 -7.09
C TYR A 200 21.64 27.96 -6.40
N HIS A 201 20.76 27.55 -5.48
CA HIS A 201 19.87 28.47 -4.77
C HIS A 201 20.10 28.44 -3.25
N SER A 202 20.13 27.26 -2.64
CA SER A 202 20.34 27.11 -1.20
C SER A 202 20.67 25.66 -0.84
N TYR A 203 21.27 25.45 0.33
CA TYR A 203 21.46 24.14 0.93
C TYR A 203 20.71 24.01 2.26
N LYS A 204 20.37 22.78 2.63
CA LYS A 204 19.86 22.45 3.96
C LYS A 204 20.58 21.20 4.48
N MET A 205 21.25 21.32 5.62
CA MET A 205 21.93 20.19 6.23
C MET A 205 20.93 19.30 6.96
N LEU A 206 21.09 17.99 6.77
CA LEU A 206 20.36 16.95 7.48
C LEU A 206 21.23 16.46 8.63
N TYR A 207 20.69 16.52 9.84
CA TYR A 207 21.34 16.03 11.06
C TYR A 207 20.61 14.78 11.55
N ASP A 208 21.32 13.91 12.28
CA ASP A 208 20.68 12.77 12.93
C ASP A 208 19.73 13.33 14.01
N GLY A 209 18.44 13.21 13.75
CA GLY A 209 17.38 13.79 14.58
C GLY A 209 16.80 12.83 15.60
N LYS A 210 17.42 11.67 15.85
CA LYS A 210 16.88 10.64 16.76
C LYS A 210 16.50 11.20 18.13
N ASP A 211 17.38 12.00 18.73
CA ASP A 211 17.12 12.59 20.05
C ASP A 211 15.92 13.55 20.00
N ILE A 212 15.82 14.34 18.93
CA ILE A 212 14.70 15.26 18.70
C ILE A 212 13.40 14.48 18.42
N GLU A 213 13.49 13.38 17.70
CA GLU A 213 12.35 12.51 17.41
C GLU A 213 11.85 11.83 18.68
N ASP A 214 12.76 11.39 19.55
CA ASP A 214 12.44 10.77 20.82
C ASP A 214 11.85 11.80 21.80
N LEU A 215 12.40 13.01 21.88
CA LEU A 215 11.82 14.15 22.59
C LEU A 215 10.41 14.48 22.07
N SER A 216 10.23 14.53 20.74
CA SER A 216 8.92 14.77 20.12
C SER A 216 7.92 13.67 20.44
N LYS A 217 8.34 12.40 20.44
CA LYS A 217 7.50 11.26 20.85
C LYS A 217 7.11 11.36 22.32
N GLN A 218 8.05 11.72 23.20
CA GLN A 218 7.78 11.92 24.63
C GLN A 218 6.79 13.06 24.85
N ALA A 219 7.00 14.20 24.22
CA ALA A 219 6.08 15.34 24.30
C ALA A 219 4.68 14.96 23.81
N ARG A 220 4.57 14.21 22.70
CA ARG A 220 3.28 13.72 22.19
C ARG A 220 2.62 12.73 23.15
N TYR A 221 3.38 11.81 23.75
CA TYR A 221 2.86 10.86 24.73
C TYR A 221 2.30 11.58 25.96
N VAL A 222 3.04 12.57 26.49
CA VAL A 222 2.60 13.39 27.62
C VAL A 222 1.33 14.14 27.25
N TYR A 223 1.28 14.78 26.08
CA TYR A 223 0.12 15.49 25.58
C TYR A 223 -1.13 14.59 25.44
N GLU A 224 -0.98 13.41 24.85
CA GLU A 224 -2.08 12.43 24.73
C GLU A 224 -2.57 11.96 26.10
N LYS A 225 -1.65 11.77 27.06
CA LYS A 225 -1.98 11.39 28.44
C LYS A 225 -2.74 12.49 29.17
N VAL A 226 -2.32 13.75 29.04
CA VAL A 226 -3.03 14.92 29.59
C VAL A 226 -4.43 15.02 28.98
N GLN A 227 -4.58 14.89 27.66
CA GLN A 227 -5.90 14.87 27.02
C GLN A 227 -6.78 13.72 27.51
N GLY A 228 -6.22 12.52 27.68
CA GLY A 228 -6.92 11.35 28.19
C GLY A 228 -7.44 11.58 29.61
N LEU A 229 -6.59 12.09 30.50
CA LEU A 229 -6.97 12.45 31.88
C LEU A 229 -8.03 13.55 31.90
N ARG A 230 -7.92 14.58 31.06
CA ARG A 230 -8.92 15.65 30.96
C ARG A 230 -10.29 15.14 30.56
N LYS A 231 -10.37 14.26 29.56
CA LYS A 231 -11.63 13.59 29.15
C LYS A 231 -12.22 12.71 30.25
N LYS A 232 -11.37 11.99 31.01
CA LYS A 232 -11.79 11.20 32.16
C LYS A 232 -12.40 12.09 33.25
N CYS A 233 -11.79 13.23 33.54
CA CYS A 233 -12.31 14.22 34.49
C CYS A 233 -13.63 14.87 34.04
N GLU A 234 -13.76 15.20 32.74
CA GLU A 234 -15.00 15.74 32.17
C GLU A 234 -16.16 14.72 32.21
N GLY A 235 -15.89 13.46 31.92
CA GLY A 235 -16.87 12.36 32.05
C GLY A 235 -17.28 12.08 33.49
N LYS A 236 -16.36 12.20 34.45
CA LYS A 236 -16.62 11.99 35.88
C LYS A 236 -17.37 13.15 36.55
N LYS A 237 -17.33 14.38 36.02
CA LYS A 237 -18.14 15.49 36.59
C LYS A 237 -19.65 15.24 36.60
N HIS A 238 -20.17 14.25 35.86
CA HIS A 238 -21.58 13.88 35.83
C HIS A 238 -21.97 12.73 36.80
N GLY A 239 -21.00 12.13 37.51
CA GLY A 239 -21.25 11.14 38.56
C GLY A 239 -20.39 11.47 39.80
N LYS A 240 -20.97 11.47 41.01
CA LYS A 240 -20.27 11.85 42.25
C LYS A 240 -18.98 11.02 42.50
N GLU A 241 -17.83 11.53 42.08
CA GLU A 241 -16.47 11.10 42.49
C GLU A 241 -15.52 12.31 42.41
N SER A 242 -15.34 13.03 43.52
CA SER A 242 -14.60 14.30 43.58
C SER A 242 -13.10 14.15 43.86
N ASP A 243 -12.66 13.05 44.48
CA ASP A 243 -11.26 12.89 44.92
C ASP A 243 -10.33 12.37 43.80
N GLU A 244 -10.81 11.46 42.95
CA GLU A 244 -10.01 10.90 41.85
C GLU A 244 -9.75 11.95 40.75
N CYS A 245 -10.70 12.86 40.53
CA CYS A 245 -10.55 13.99 39.61
C CYS A 245 -9.49 15.00 40.11
N ARG A 246 -9.35 15.16 41.44
CA ARG A 246 -8.34 16.05 42.05
C ARG A 246 -6.92 15.47 41.92
N ASP A 247 -6.76 14.16 42.11
CA ASP A 247 -5.48 13.46 41.88
C ASP A 247 -5.07 13.48 40.39
N ASP A 248 -6.02 13.27 39.49
CA ASP A 248 -5.79 13.37 38.04
C ASP A 248 -5.44 14.82 37.62
N LEU A 249 -5.98 15.85 38.28
CA LEU A 249 -5.61 17.26 38.05
C LEU A 249 -4.17 17.57 38.48
N LEU A 250 -3.72 17.04 39.62
CA LEU A 250 -2.33 17.18 40.09
C LEU A 250 -1.33 16.47 39.16
N LYS A 251 -1.73 15.31 38.60
CA LYS A 251 -0.94 14.62 37.57
C LYS A 251 -0.88 15.41 36.26
N ILE A 252 -1.96 16.10 35.89
CA ILE A 252 -1.96 16.98 34.71
C ILE A 252 -0.97 18.12 34.91
N THR A 253 -1.02 18.84 36.04
CA THR A 253 -0.10 19.95 36.30
C THR A 253 1.36 19.54 36.31
N GLY A 254 1.70 18.38 36.90
CA GLY A 254 3.07 17.86 36.87
C GLY A 254 3.52 17.31 35.50
N LEU A 255 2.57 16.96 34.62
CA LEU A 255 2.87 16.58 33.24
C LEU A 255 3.02 17.81 32.33
N GLU A 256 2.30 18.89 32.60
CA GLU A 256 2.43 20.18 31.90
C GLU A 256 3.78 20.84 32.24
N GLU A 257 4.21 20.80 33.50
CA GLU A 257 5.54 21.26 33.92
C GLU A 257 6.68 20.50 33.22
N LYS A 258 6.58 19.17 33.15
CA LYS A 258 7.51 18.34 32.36
C LYS A 258 7.47 18.64 30.86
N LEU A 259 6.36 19.15 30.34
CA LEU A 259 6.25 19.53 28.94
C LEU A 259 6.96 20.87 28.68
N GLU A 260 6.88 21.81 29.63
CA GLU A 260 7.61 23.08 29.60
C GLU A 260 9.14 22.88 29.75
N GLU A 261 9.57 21.90 30.55
CA GLU A 261 11.01 21.55 30.66
C GLU A 261 11.59 20.93 29.36
N LEU A 262 10.73 20.37 28.51
CA LEU A 262 11.11 19.72 27.25
C LEU A 262 11.04 20.66 26.03
N SER A 263 10.50 21.88 26.17
CA SER A 263 10.33 22.88 25.09
C SER A 263 11.46 23.91 25.05
#